data_AF-A0A1S8Y7I1-F1
#
_entry.id   AF-A0A1S8Y7I1-F1
#
_cell.length_a   1.000
_cell.length_b   1.000
_cell.length_c   1.000
_cell.angle_alpha   90.00
_cell.angle_beta   90.00
_cell.angle_gamma   90.00
#
_symmetry.space_group_name_H-M   'P 1'
#
loop_
_entity.id
_entity.type
_entity.pdbx_description
1 polymer ?
#
loop_
_entity_poly.entity_id
_entity_poly.type
_entity_poly.pdbx_seq_one_letter_code
_entity_poly.pdbx_strand_id
1 'polypeptide(L)'
;MTESEKAGLVEYCKEEIAHLERCVDMWPESILMKMDLHLRQISLASLTAEPAAYAHRLVNKHSGVTHPWLYGGAERSPSEGDIFRIEVNKFYSDPPAPAVSAGWKLVPVELLENLRSAAHFEKSSYVASFGSHIDVGRWKNEFDELSSICTQIDKLLAATPEDKC
;
A
#
# COMPACT_ATOMS: atom_id res chain seq x y z
N MET A 1 -3.31 9.44 -15.72
CA MET A 1 -2.69 10.40 -14.79
C MET A 1 -1.74 11.27 -15.58
N THR A 2 -1.96 12.58 -15.59
CA THR A 2 -1.08 13.56 -16.22
C THR A 2 0.17 13.80 -15.35
N GLU A 3 1.25 14.32 -15.92
CA GLU A 3 2.46 14.68 -15.15
C GLU A 3 2.16 15.74 -14.08
N SER A 4 1.22 16.65 -14.34
CA SER A 4 0.78 17.65 -13.34
C SER A 4 0.01 17.02 -12.19
N GLU A 5 -0.86 16.04 -12.44
CA GLU A 5 -1.56 15.29 -11.39
C GLU A 5 -0.55 14.47 -10.56
N LYS A 6 0.42 13.84 -11.22
CA LYS A 6 1.50 13.09 -10.56
C LYS A 6 2.32 14.00 -9.64
N ALA A 7 2.73 15.18 -10.11
CA ALA A 7 3.48 16.15 -9.31
C ALA A 7 2.70 16.60 -8.07
N GLY A 8 1.40 16.86 -8.21
CA GLY A 8 0.53 17.19 -7.07
C GLY A 8 0.45 16.08 -6.03
N LEU A 9 0.32 14.81 -6.47
CA LEU A 9 0.31 13.66 -5.57
C LEU A 9 1.65 13.42 -4.86
N VAL A 10 2.77 13.70 -5.55
CA VAL A 10 4.11 13.61 -4.95
C VAL A 10 4.27 14.61 -3.82
N GLU A 11 3.91 15.89 -4.04
CA GLU A 11 3.99 16.91 -3.00
C GLU A 11 3.06 16.59 -1.82
N TYR A 12 1.82 16.16 -2.10
CA TYR A 12 0.90 15.71 -1.05
C TYR A 12 1.48 14.57 -0.20
N CYS A 13 2.09 13.55 -0.83
CA CYS A 13 2.70 12.45 -0.08
C CYS A 13 3.87 12.93 0.78
N LYS A 14 4.69 13.88 0.31
CA LYS A 14 5.80 14.45 1.10
C LYS A 14 5.29 15.23 2.31
N GLU A 15 4.26 16.07 2.14
CA GLU A 15 3.67 16.86 3.22
C GLU A 15 3.06 15.96 4.30
N GLU A 16 2.32 14.92 3.90
CA GLU A 16 1.71 13.94 4.80
C GLU A 16 2.76 13.13 5.55
N ILE A 17 3.84 12.67 4.89
CA ILE A 17 4.96 12.00 5.54
C ILE A 17 5.57 12.91 6.61
N ALA A 18 5.88 14.17 6.26
CA ALA A 18 6.47 15.12 7.20
C ALA A 18 5.52 15.47 8.37
N HIS A 19 4.21 15.44 8.16
CA HIS A 19 3.23 15.56 9.24
C HIS A 19 3.23 14.31 10.14
N LEU A 20 3.11 13.12 9.55
CA LEU A 20 3.05 11.86 10.28
C LEU A 20 4.34 11.58 11.07
N GLU A 21 5.51 11.85 10.51
CA GLU A 21 6.81 11.72 11.21
C GLU A 21 6.89 12.58 12.47
N ARG A 22 6.23 13.73 12.52
CA ARG A 22 6.18 14.59 13.72
C ARG A 22 5.25 14.05 14.81
N CYS A 23 4.24 13.28 14.43
CA CYS A 23 3.19 12.82 15.33
C CYS A 23 3.35 11.34 15.75
N VAL A 24 4.20 10.59 15.05
CA VAL A 24 4.31 9.12 15.13
C VAL A 24 4.67 8.57 16.52
N ASP A 25 5.31 9.38 17.38
CA ASP A 25 5.70 9.00 18.74
C ASP A 25 4.67 9.40 19.81
N MET A 26 3.54 9.99 19.42
CA MET A 26 2.45 10.31 20.36
C MET A 26 1.60 9.06 20.64
N TRP A 27 1.69 8.55 21.87
CA TRP A 27 0.84 7.47 22.38
C TRP A 27 -0.62 7.94 22.57
N PRO A 28 -1.69 7.14 22.34
CA PRO A 28 -1.75 5.73 21.93
C PRO A 28 -1.97 5.49 20.42
N GLU A 29 -2.10 6.54 19.62
CA GLU A 29 -2.38 6.47 18.18
C GLU A 29 -1.16 6.11 17.32
N SER A 30 0.00 5.93 17.97
CA SER A 30 1.30 5.70 17.34
C SER A 30 1.32 4.53 16.36
N ILE A 31 0.57 3.46 16.60
CA ILE A 31 0.55 2.29 15.70
C ILE A 31 -0.13 2.66 14.37
N LEU A 32 -1.36 3.20 14.41
CA LEU A 32 -2.08 3.60 13.19
C LEU A 32 -1.33 4.68 12.41
N MET A 33 -0.71 5.64 13.11
CA MET A 33 0.13 6.66 12.49
C MET A 33 1.37 6.06 11.81
N LYS A 34 2.02 5.05 12.42
CA LYS A 34 3.12 4.31 11.78
C LYS A 34 2.67 3.58 10.53
N MET A 35 1.45 3.02 10.53
CA MET A 35 0.87 2.38 9.34
C MET A 35 0.71 3.36 8.20
N ASP A 36 0.04 4.48 8.47
CA ASP A 36 -0.23 5.48 7.46
C ASP A 36 1.08 6.08 6.95
N LEU A 37 2.07 6.32 7.82
CA LEU A 37 3.41 6.76 7.43
C LEU A 37 4.05 5.79 6.44
N HIS A 38 4.04 4.49 6.74
CA HIS A 38 4.64 3.48 5.87
C HIS A 38 3.93 3.39 4.51
N LEU A 39 2.59 3.46 4.50
CA LEU A 39 1.81 3.47 3.26
C LEU A 39 2.10 4.72 2.41
N ARG A 40 2.28 5.89 3.03
CA ARG A 40 2.65 7.11 2.32
C ARG A 40 4.06 7.01 1.72
N GLN A 41 5.01 6.41 2.45
CA GLN A 41 6.37 6.18 1.95
C GLN A 41 6.38 5.26 0.72
N ILE A 42 5.63 4.14 0.77
CA ILE A 42 5.48 3.24 -0.40
C ILE A 42 4.83 3.98 -1.58
N SER A 43 3.79 4.78 -1.31
CA SER A 43 3.10 5.56 -2.35
C SER A 43 4.06 6.56 -3.01
N LEU A 44 4.86 7.28 -2.20
CA LEU A 44 5.85 8.22 -2.69
C LEU A 44 6.90 7.49 -3.55
N ALA A 45 7.47 6.39 -3.04
CA ALA A 45 8.45 5.59 -3.76
C ALA A 45 7.92 5.11 -5.11
N SER A 46 6.64 4.70 -5.16
CA SER A 46 5.99 4.25 -6.40
C SER A 46 5.71 5.38 -7.38
N LEU A 47 5.35 6.56 -6.88
CA LEU A 47 5.18 7.76 -7.72
C LEU A 47 6.53 8.23 -8.27
N THR A 48 7.61 8.12 -7.50
CA THR A 48 8.95 8.59 -7.90
C THR A 48 9.80 7.53 -8.60
N ALA A 49 9.32 6.29 -8.71
CA ALA A 49 10.05 5.20 -9.35
C ALA A 49 10.43 5.58 -10.79
N GLU A 50 11.68 5.34 -11.14
CA GLU A 50 12.15 5.46 -12.52
C GLU A 50 11.84 4.17 -13.30
N PRO A 51 11.41 4.25 -14.56
CA PRO A 51 11.22 3.07 -15.39
C PRO A 51 12.54 2.33 -15.61
N ALA A 52 12.52 1.01 -15.41
CA ALA A 52 13.64 0.12 -15.69
C ALA A 52 13.80 -0.16 -17.19
N ALA A 53 12.70 -0.11 -17.95
CA ALA A 53 12.72 -0.28 -19.38
C ALA A 53 11.59 0.50 -20.07
N TYR A 54 11.75 0.70 -21.37
CA TYR A 54 10.78 1.35 -22.23
C TYR A 54 10.48 0.46 -23.42
N ALA A 55 9.21 0.38 -23.82
CA ALA A 55 8.83 -0.06 -25.16
C ALA A 55 8.28 1.12 -25.94
N HIS A 56 8.60 1.19 -27.22
CA HIS A 56 8.01 2.17 -28.12
C HIS A 56 7.52 1.50 -29.41
N ARG A 57 6.51 2.10 -30.03
CA ARG A 57 6.06 1.73 -31.38
C ARG A 57 5.66 2.95 -32.19
N LEU A 58 5.72 2.80 -33.51
CA LEU A 58 5.19 3.79 -34.44
C LEU A 58 3.76 3.43 -34.80
N VAL A 59 2.88 4.43 -34.83
CA VAL A 59 1.49 4.27 -35.27
C VAL A 59 1.22 5.27 -36.38
N ASN A 60 0.82 4.77 -37.55
CA ASN A 60 0.46 5.63 -38.68
C ASN A 60 -0.85 6.37 -38.35
N LYS A 61 -0.83 7.71 -38.45
CA LYS A 61 -2.01 8.52 -38.10
C LYS A 61 -3.18 8.36 -39.05
N HIS A 62 -2.90 8.09 -40.32
CA HIS A 62 -3.90 8.07 -41.39
C HIS A 62 -4.52 6.69 -41.55
N SER A 63 -3.71 5.64 -41.44
CA SER A 63 -4.18 4.25 -41.61
C SER A 63 -4.43 3.51 -40.31
N GLY A 64 -3.94 4.01 -39.18
CA GLY A 64 -3.99 3.32 -37.88
C GLY A 64 -3.06 2.10 -37.79
N VAL A 65 -2.29 1.79 -38.84
CA VAL A 65 -1.36 0.66 -38.85
C VAL A 65 -0.29 0.85 -37.78
N THR A 66 -0.11 -0.16 -36.94
CA THR A 66 0.85 -0.16 -35.83
C THR A 66 2.07 -1.01 -36.16
N HIS A 67 3.26 -0.46 -35.95
CA HIS A 67 4.50 -1.22 -35.98
C HIS A 67 4.68 -2.08 -34.70
N PRO A 68 5.51 -3.14 -34.75
CA PRO A 68 5.85 -3.92 -33.56
C PRO A 68 6.48 -3.07 -32.45
N TRP A 69 6.35 -3.55 -31.21
CA TRP A 69 7.00 -2.94 -30.05
C TRP A 69 8.52 -3.18 -30.08
N LEU A 70 9.28 -2.12 -29.85
CA LEU A 70 10.73 -2.14 -29.68
C LEU A 70 11.09 -1.82 -28.24
N TYR A 71 11.84 -2.71 -27.59
CA TYR A 71 12.24 -2.59 -26.18
C TYR A 71 13.65 -2.02 -26.06
N GLY A 72 13.89 -1.17 -25.05
CA GLY A 72 15.20 -0.61 -24.77
C GLY A 72 15.27 0.08 -23.42
N GLY A 73 16.49 0.44 -23.00
CA GLY A 73 16.75 1.11 -21.72
C GLY A 73 16.63 2.64 -21.75
N ALA A 74 16.48 3.24 -22.92
CA ALA A 74 16.35 4.69 -23.06
C ALA A 74 14.90 5.09 -23.33
N GLU A 75 14.44 6.13 -22.62
CA GLU A 75 13.16 6.76 -22.93
C GLU A 75 13.23 7.36 -24.34
N ARG A 76 12.26 7.01 -25.19
CA ARG A 76 11.98 7.82 -26.37
C ARG A 76 10.85 8.75 -26.01
N SER A 77 11.05 10.06 -26.18
CA SER A 77 9.98 11.02 -25.96
C SER A 77 8.84 10.72 -26.95
N PRO A 78 7.58 10.64 -26.48
CA PRO A 78 6.44 10.61 -27.37
C PRO A 78 6.50 11.85 -28.27
N SER A 79 6.78 11.65 -29.55
CA SER A 79 6.83 12.72 -30.53
C SER A 79 5.82 12.47 -31.62
N GLU A 80 5.30 13.57 -32.12
CA GLU A 80 4.34 13.57 -33.19
C GLU A 80 5.07 13.98 -34.48
N GLY A 81 5.35 13.00 -35.35
CA GLY A 81 5.82 13.28 -36.71
C GLY A 81 4.64 13.46 -37.67
N ASP A 82 4.89 13.95 -38.89
CA ASP A 82 3.83 14.21 -39.88
C ASP A 82 3.00 12.96 -40.22
N ILE A 83 3.65 11.79 -40.30
CA ILE A 83 3.04 10.54 -40.76
C ILE A 83 2.77 9.57 -39.60
N PHE A 84 3.64 9.55 -38.59
CA PHE A 84 3.61 8.61 -37.49
C PHE A 84 3.58 9.34 -36.14
N ARG A 85 2.79 8.81 -35.20
CA ARG A 85 2.91 9.11 -33.77
C ARG A 85 3.73 8.02 -33.08
N ILE A 86 4.57 8.41 -32.13
CA ILE A 86 5.31 7.46 -31.28
C ILE A 86 4.51 7.19 -30.01
N GLU A 87 4.14 5.93 -29.79
CA GLU A 87 3.57 5.47 -28.52
C GLU A 87 4.68 4.85 -27.67
N VAL A 88 4.65 5.11 -26.36
CA VAL A 88 5.69 4.71 -25.41
C VAL A 88 5.03 4.09 -24.18
N ASN A 89 5.52 2.92 -23.77
CA ASN A 89 5.16 2.23 -22.54
C ASN A 89 6.37 2.14 -21.63
N LYS A 90 6.16 2.41 -20.34
CA LYS A 90 7.18 2.36 -19.28
C LYS A 90 7.01 1.07 -18.48
N PHE A 91 8.12 0.37 -18.22
CA PHE A 91 8.17 -0.83 -17.38
C PHE A 91 9.04 -0.55 -16.17
N TYR A 92 8.55 -0.91 -14.99
CA TYR A 92 9.23 -0.68 -13.71
C TYR A 92 9.75 -2.02 -13.19
N SER A 93 10.97 -2.02 -12.63
CA SER A 93 11.65 -3.24 -12.15
C SER A 93 11.14 -3.73 -10.81
N ASP A 94 10.58 -2.83 -9.99
CA ASP A 94 9.92 -3.20 -8.75
C ASP A 94 8.45 -3.56 -9.03
N PRO A 95 7.87 -4.52 -8.30
CA PRO A 95 6.44 -4.77 -8.40
C PRO A 95 5.75 -3.41 -8.17
N PRO A 96 4.95 -2.93 -9.14
CA PRO A 96 4.24 -1.67 -8.94
C PRO A 96 3.50 -1.79 -7.61
N ALA A 97 3.52 -0.73 -6.78
CA ALA A 97 2.74 -0.72 -5.55
C ALA A 97 1.38 -1.35 -5.83
N PRO A 98 0.94 -2.31 -4.99
CA PRO A 98 -0.24 -3.09 -5.29
C PRO A 98 -1.36 -2.12 -5.64
N ALA A 99 -1.93 -2.25 -6.84
CA ALA A 99 -3.03 -1.41 -7.25
C ALA A 99 -4.21 -1.73 -6.34
N VAL A 100 -4.42 -0.88 -5.33
CA VAL A 100 -5.48 -1.08 -4.34
C VAL A 100 -6.77 -0.60 -4.97
N SER A 101 -7.70 -1.52 -5.25
CA SER A 101 -9.01 -1.15 -5.78
C SER A 101 -9.77 -0.27 -4.77
N ALA A 102 -10.66 0.60 -5.27
CA ALA A 102 -11.42 1.51 -4.42
C ALA A 102 -12.16 0.75 -3.31
N GLY A 103 -11.93 1.14 -2.05
CA GLY A 103 -12.50 0.49 -0.87
C GLY A 103 -11.60 -0.55 -0.19
N TRP A 104 -10.44 -0.88 -0.76
CA TRP A 104 -9.45 -1.76 -0.14
C TRP A 104 -8.33 -0.94 0.52
N LYS A 105 -7.74 -1.45 1.61
CA LYS A 105 -6.57 -0.85 2.27
C LYS A 105 -5.45 -1.90 2.31
N LEU A 106 -4.24 -1.52 1.90
CA LEU A 106 -3.07 -2.36 2.10
C LEU A 106 -2.72 -2.37 3.58
N VAL A 107 -2.54 -3.57 4.12
CA VAL A 107 -2.08 -3.77 5.49
C VAL A 107 -0.84 -4.66 5.44
N PRO A 108 0.34 -4.18 5.87
CA PRO A 108 1.54 -5.00 5.93
C PRO A 108 1.34 -6.25 6.81
N VAL A 109 1.85 -7.41 6.37
CA VAL A 109 1.67 -8.69 7.10
C VAL A 109 2.39 -8.68 8.43
N GLU A 110 3.66 -8.24 8.48
CA GLU A 110 4.45 -8.12 9.73
C GLU A 110 3.72 -7.25 10.78
N LEU A 111 2.99 -6.26 10.31
CA LEU A 111 2.21 -5.39 11.17
C LEU A 111 0.93 -6.08 11.70
N LEU A 112 0.23 -6.84 10.87
CA LEU A 112 -0.88 -7.69 11.33
C LEU A 112 -0.40 -8.69 12.39
N GLU A 113 0.79 -9.25 12.22
CA GLU A 113 1.42 -10.15 13.21
C GLU A 113 1.79 -9.42 14.52
N ASN A 114 2.29 -8.19 14.44
CA ASN A 114 2.56 -7.36 15.62
C ASN A 114 1.26 -6.97 16.36
N LEU A 115 0.22 -6.59 15.63
CA LEU A 115 -1.11 -6.29 16.20
C LEU A 115 -1.72 -7.53 16.85
N ARG A 116 -1.60 -8.70 16.21
CA ARG A 116 -1.98 -9.99 16.79
C ARG A 116 -1.26 -10.20 18.12
N SER A 117 0.05 -10.08 18.12
CA SER A 117 0.87 -10.31 19.32
C SER A 117 0.48 -9.37 20.47
N ALA A 118 0.26 -8.09 20.17
CA ALA A 118 -0.18 -7.10 21.15
C ALA A 118 -1.58 -7.42 21.70
N ALA A 119 -2.56 -7.71 20.83
CA ALA A 119 -3.92 -8.04 21.24
C ALA A 119 -3.99 -9.32 22.10
N HIS A 120 -3.23 -10.35 21.72
CA HIS A 120 -3.12 -11.59 22.52
C HIS A 120 -2.42 -11.37 23.87
N PHE A 121 -1.40 -10.52 23.91
CA PHE A 121 -0.73 -10.15 25.15
C PHE A 121 -1.67 -9.37 26.10
N GLU A 122 -2.41 -8.40 25.57
CA GLU A 122 -3.37 -7.60 26.33
C GLU A 122 -4.52 -8.46 26.86
N LYS A 123 -5.06 -9.34 26.02
CA LYS A 123 -6.07 -10.33 26.43
C LYS A 123 -5.55 -11.23 27.55
N SER A 124 -4.32 -11.72 27.44
CA SER A 124 -3.69 -12.55 28.49
C SER A 124 -3.48 -11.76 29.78
N SER A 125 -3.11 -10.49 29.68
CA SER A 125 -2.95 -9.59 30.83
C SER A 125 -4.28 -9.31 31.52
N TYR A 126 -5.37 -9.13 30.75
CA TYR A 126 -6.73 -9.02 31.29
C TYR A 126 -7.14 -10.25 32.11
N VAL A 127 -6.84 -11.46 31.61
CA VAL A 127 -7.08 -12.71 32.36
C VAL A 127 -6.27 -12.73 33.65
N ALA A 128 -5.02 -12.31 33.62
CA ALA A 128 -4.17 -12.28 34.82
C ALA A 128 -4.66 -11.26 35.85
N SER A 129 -5.14 -10.08 35.42
CA SER A 129 -5.58 -9.01 36.31
C SER A 129 -6.98 -9.21 36.88
N PHE A 130 -7.92 -9.71 36.07
CA PHE A 130 -9.33 -9.75 36.44
C PHE A 130 -9.84 -11.18 36.69
N GLY A 131 -9.15 -12.21 36.20
CA GLY A 131 -9.40 -13.62 36.53
C GLY A 131 -10.89 -13.98 36.48
N SER A 132 -11.46 -14.32 37.64
CA SER A 132 -12.88 -14.70 37.80
C SER A 132 -13.90 -13.58 37.58
N HIS A 133 -13.46 -12.31 37.51
CA HIS A 133 -14.33 -11.14 37.32
C HIS A 133 -14.51 -10.77 35.85
N ILE A 134 -13.82 -11.46 34.93
CA ILE A 134 -13.97 -11.26 33.48
C ILE A 134 -15.39 -11.48 33.02
N ASP A 135 -16.13 -12.42 33.63
CA ASP A 135 -17.48 -12.76 33.17
C ASP A 135 -18.57 -11.80 33.66
N VAL A 136 -18.20 -10.67 34.30
CA VAL A 136 -19.16 -9.80 34.97
C VAL A 136 -19.01 -8.33 34.57
N GLY A 137 -20.14 -7.73 34.15
CA GLY A 137 -20.26 -6.28 33.96
C GLY A 137 -19.39 -5.73 32.83
N ARG A 138 -18.73 -4.60 33.10
CA ARG A 138 -17.92 -3.87 32.12
C ARG A 138 -16.73 -4.70 31.59
N TRP A 139 -16.12 -5.51 32.46
CA TRP A 139 -14.94 -6.31 32.13
C TRP A 139 -15.23 -7.40 31.10
N LYS A 140 -16.46 -7.93 31.10
CA LYS A 140 -16.93 -8.88 30.09
C LYS A 140 -16.99 -8.25 28.70
N ASN A 141 -17.58 -7.06 28.60
CA ASN A 141 -17.73 -6.37 27.33
C ASN A 141 -16.36 -6.04 26.72
N GLU A 142 -15.44 -5.52 27.53
CA GLU A 142 -14.06 -5.21 27.08
C GLU A 142 -13.29 -6.48 26.68
N PHE A 143 -13.46 -7.58 27.42
CA PHE A 143 -12.83 -8.86 27.09
C PHE A 143 -13.41 -9.52 25.82
N ASP A 144 -14.72 -9.43 25.63
CA ASP A 144 -15.42 -9.93 24.44
C ASP A 144 -15.02 -9.11 23.19
N GLU A 145 -14.86 -7.79 23.34
CA GLU A 145 -14.37 -6.92 22.26
C GLU A 145 -12.92 -7.27 21.88
N LEU A 146 -12.02 -7.39 22.85
CA LEU A 146 -10.64 -7.84 22.61
C LEU A 146 -10.59 -9.24 21.98
N SER A 147 -11.46 -10.15 22.42
CA SER A 147 -11.58 -11.50 21.84
C SER A 147 -12.07 -11.48 20.40
N SER A 148 -13.02 -10.59 20.07
CA SER A 148 -13.49 -10.36 18.72
C SER A 148 -12.38 -9.83 17.82
N ILE A 149 -11.59 -8.85 18.30
CA ILE A 149 -10.44 -8.28 17.57
C ILE A 149 -9.39 -9.36 17.28
N CYS A 150 -9.00 -10.15 18.29
CA CYS A 150 -8.05 -11.26 18.10
C CYS A 150 -8.55 -12.23 17.01
N THR A 151 -9.84 -12.61 17.07
CA THR A 151 -10.45 -13.53 16.10
C THR A 151 -10.48 -12.95 14.68
N GLN A 152 -10.72 -11.65 14.54
CA GLN A 152 -10.70 -10.99 13.23
C GLN A 152 -9.30 -10.94 12.64
N ILE A 153 -8.28 -10.62 13.45
CA ILE A 153 -6.87 -10.61 13.01
C ILE A 153 -6.42 -12.02 12.63
N ASP A 154 -6.76 -13.04 13.43
CA ASP A 154 -6.47 -14.45 13.12
C ASP A 154 -7.11 -14.88 11.80
N LYS A 155 -8.35 -14.47 11.51
CA LYS A 155 -9.02 -14.78 10.23
C LYS A 155 -8.35 -14.09 9.05
N LEU A 156 -7.88 -12.86 9.21
CA LEU A 156 -7.16 -12.13 8.16
C LEU A 156 -5.82 -12.79 7.84
N LEU A 157 -5.10 -13.26 8.87
CA LEU A 157 -3.84 -13.98 8.72
C LEU A 157 -4.02 -15.45 8.29
N ALA A 158 -5.16 -16.08 8.56
CA ALA A 158 -5.46 -17.43 8.05
C ALA A 158 -5.90 -17.41 6.57
N ALA A 159 -6.34 -16.26 6.07
CA ALA A 159 -6.77 -16.08 4.68
C ALA A 159 -5.61 -15.77 3.72
N THR A 160 -4.38 -15.56 4.22
CA THR A 160 -3.22 -15.50 3.34
C THR A 160 -3.01 -16.88 2.70
N PRO A 161 -2.97 -16.98 1.37
CA PRO A 161 -2.76 -18.26 0.71
C PRO A 161 -1.35 -18.76 1.04
N GLU A 162 -1.26 -19.75 1.91
CA GLU A 162 -0.08 -20.61 1.98
C GLU A 162 0.17 -21.18 0.58
N ASP A 163 1.38 -20.93 0.07
CA ASP A 163 2.08 -21.69 -0.96
C ASP A 163 1.22 -22.53 -1.91
N LYS A 164 0.78 -21.89 -2.99
CA LYS A 164 0.59 -22.58 -4.27
C LYS A 164 1.74 -22.20 -5.21
N CYS A 165 2.93 -22.73 -4.91
CA CYS A 165 4.01 -22.94 -5.86
C CYS A 165 4.57 -24.35 -5.65
#